data_AF-A0A970CF79-F1
#
_entry.id   AF-A0A970CF79-F1
#
_cell.length_a   1.000
_cell.length_b   1.000
_cell.length_c   1.000
_cell.angle_alpha   90.00
_cell.angle_beta   90.00
_cell.angle_gamma   90.00
#
_symmetry.space_group_name_H-M   'P 1'
#
loop_
_entity.id
_entity.type
_entity.pdbx_description
1 polymer ?
#
loop_
_entity_poly.entity_id
_entity_poly.type
_entity_poly.pdbx_seq_one_letter_code
_entity_poly.pdbx_strand_id
1 'polypeptide(L)'
;DGWGVGVSFDQQVTQCLGLFARLAYSDRDAYDVDWFWSAGANLKGLIPSRPDDELGIGIAGVKGHIEPDNDGTEFHAEVYYRIALNEHVALTPDLQWVVNPLGNGDNDAVFAGMIRVELSF
;
A
#
# COMPACT_ATOMS: atom_id res chain seq x y z
N ASP A 1 15.09 24.67 6.31
CA ASP A 1 14.78 23.67 7.34
C ASP A 1 13.52 22.94 6.94
N GLY A 2 13.36 21.67 7.32
CA GLY A 2 12.25 20.83 6.87
C GLY A 2 11.84 19.82 7.92
N TRP A 3 10.55 19.51 7.99
CA TRP A 3 9.99 18.56 8.95
C TRP A 3 8.85 17.75 8.33
N GLY A 4 8.49 16.66 9.00
CA GLY A 4 7.32 15.85 8.66
C GLY A 4 6.83 15.07 9.87
N VAL A 5 5.58 14.68 9.85
CA VAL A 5 4.93 13.91 10.90
C VAL A 5 4.03 12.84 10.27
N GLY A 6 3.96 11.68 10.92
CA GLY A 6 3.07 10.61 10.51
C GLY A 6 2.47 9.87 11.69
N VAL A 7 1.32 9.25 11.46
CA VAL A 7 0.61 8.40 12.40
C VAL A 7 0.16 7.12 11.69
N SER A 8 0.27 5.98 12.39
CA SER A 8 -0.21 4.68 11.95
C SER A 8 -1.18 4.12 12.98
N PHE A 9 -2.28 3.56 12.51
CA PHE A 9 -3.24 2.81 13.28
C PHE A 9 -3.34 1.41 12.68
N ASP A 10 -3.07 0.39 13.48
CA ASP A 10 -3.09 -1.00 13.07
C ASP A 10 -3.91 -1.78 14.12
N GLN A 11 -4.99 -2.42 13.70
CA GLN A 11 -5.93 -3.10 14.59
C GLN A 11 -6.26 -4.50 14.07
N GLN A 12 -5.93 -5.51 14.87
CA GLN A 12 -6.45 -6.86 14.68
C GLN A 12 -7.89 -6.89 15.23
N VAL A 13 -8.89 -6.95 14.34
CA VAL A 13 -10.32 -6.88 14.70
C VAL A 13 -10.84 -8.25 15.14
N THR A 14 -10.38 -9.30 14.47
CA THR A 14 -10.66 -10.71 14.82
C THR A 14 -9.37 -11.53 14.72
N GLN A 15 -9.38 -12.81 15.05
CA GLN A 15 -8.19 -13.67 14.86
C GLN A 15 -7.73 -13.75 13.39
N CYS A 16 -8.60 -13.42 12.43
CA CYS A 16 -8.31 -13.51 10.99
C CYS A 16 -8.28 -12.15 10.29
N LEU A 17 -8.98 -11.12 10.78
CA LEU A 17 -9.13 -9.82 10.12
C LEU A 17 -8.29 -8.74 10.79
N GLY A 18 -7.33 -8.18 10.04
CA GLY A 18 -6.58 -6.98 10.39
C GLY A 18 -7.01 -5.77 9.56
N LEU A 19 -7.01 -4.59 10.17
CA LEU A 19 -7.22 -3.31 9.51
C LEU A 19 -6.03 -2.39 9.78
N PHE A 20 -5.68 -1.55 8.81
CA PHE A 20 -4.69 -0.49 9.01
C PHE A 20 -5.12 0.83 8.36
N ALA A 21 -4.62 1.93 8.91
CA ALA A 21 -4.70 3.26 8.32
C ALA A 21 -3.45 4.07 8.68
N ARG A 22 -2.91 4.84 7.74
CA ARG A 22 -1.73 5.69 7.91
C ARG A 22 -2.00 7.07 7.33
N LEU A 23 -1.50 8.10 7.99
CA LEU A 23 -1.53 9.49 7.55
C LEU A 23 -0.16 10.10 7.80
N ALA A 24 0.38 10.82 6.83
CA ALA A 24 1.62 11.57 6.95
C ALA A 24 1.50 12.94 6.25
N TYR A 25 2.21 13.92 6.79
CA TYR A 25 2.29 15.28 6.28
C TYR A 25 3.72 15.80 6.42
N SER A 26 4.20 16.53 5.41
CA SER A 26 5.55 17.09 5.38
C SER A 26 5.55 18.56 4.93
N ASP A 27 6.59 19.26 5.34
CA ASP A 27 6.85 20.63 4.95
C ASP A 27 7.33 20.73 3.50
N ARG A 28 6.66 21.59 2.72
CA ARG A 28 6.86 21.73 1.27
C ARG A 28 8.21 22.32 0.88
N ASP A 29 8.80 23.09 1.78
CA ASP A 29 10.09 23.74 1.53
C ASP A 29 11.26 22.75 1.54
N ALA A 30 11.03 21.50 1.98
CA ALA A 30 12.04 20.47 2.10
C ALA A 30 11.69 19.13 1.45
N TYR A 31 10.41 18.87 1.15
CA TYR A 31 9.95 17.60 0.60
C TYR A 31 9.03 17.84 -0.60
N ASP A 32 9.16 17.00 -1.63
CA ASP A 32 8.30 17.03 -2.82
C ASP A 32 6.91 16.44 -2.60
N VAL A 33 6.65 15.89 -1.41
CA VAL A 33 5.38 15.26 -1.01
C VAL A 33 4.77 16.03 0.14
N ASP A 34 3.54 16.50 -0.05
CA ASP A 34 2.79 17.26 0.94
C ASP A 34 2.14 16.34 1.98
N TRP A 35 1.39 15.36 1.48
CA TRP A 35 0.62 14.44 2.30
C TRP A 35 0.55 13.07 1.66
N PHE A 36 0.53 12.08 2.53
CA PHE A 36 0.35 10.69 2.18
C PHE A 36 -0.69 10.08 3.11
N TRP A 37 -1.50 9.19 2.55
CA TRP A 37 -2.38 8.35 3.35
C TRP A 37 -2.46 6.97 2.74
N SER A 38 -2.74 5.99 3.59
CA SER A 38 -3.13 4.65 3.14
C SER A 38 -4.12 4.04 4.10
N ALA A 39 -4.94 3.13 3.61
CA ALA A 39 -5.81 2.32 4.42
C ALA A 39 -5.99 0.95 3.75
N GLY A 40 -6.26 -0.06 4.55
CA GLY A 40 -6.45 -1.39 4.01
C GLY A 40 -6.84 -2.42 5.05
N ALA A 41 -6.94 -3.66 4.57
CA ALA A 41 -7.33 -4.79 5.37
C ALA A 41 -6.55 -6.03 4.92
N ASN A 42 -6.34 -6.94 5.86
CA ASN A 42 -5.86 -8.29 5.57
C ASN A 42 -6.78 -9.34 6.20
N LEU A 43 -6.85 -10.50 5.56
CA LEU A 43 -7.63 -11.64 5.98
C LEU A 43 -6.80 -12.92 5.90
N LYS A 44 -6.54 -13.53 7.06
CA LYS A 44 -5.84 -14.80 7.18
C LYS A 44 -6.78 -15.99 7.05
N GLY A 45 -6.29 -17.06 6.44
CA GLY A 45 -6.98 -18.36 6.40
C GLY A 45 -8.30 -18.35 5.64
N LEU A 46 -8.44 -17.48 4.63
CA LEU A 46 -9.65 -17.40 3.79
C LEU A 46 -10.03 -18.77 3.20
N ILE A 47 -9.02 -19.59 2.86
CA ILE A 47 -9.20 -20.98 2.43
C ILE A 47 -8.97 -21.88 3.65
N PRO A 48 -9.97 -22.67 4.10
CA PRO A 48 -9.84 -23.46 5.34
C PRO A 48 -8.67 -24.44 5.37
N SER A 49 -8.27 -24.98 4.22
CA SER A 49 -7.11 -25.87 4.09
C SER A 49 -5.76 -25.14 4.06
N ARG A 50 -5.75 -23.80 4.11
CA ARG A 50 -4.57 -22.94 4.04
C ARG A 50 -4.64 -21.84 5.11
N PRO A 51 -4.60 -22.19 6.41
CA PRO A 51 -4.79 -21.25 7.50
C PRO A 51 -3.71 -20.15 7.57
N ASP A 52 -2.52 -20.41 7.03
CA ASP A 52 -1.37 -19.49 7.04
C ASP A 52 -1.30 -18.57 5.81
N ASP A 53 -2.24 -18.72 4.86
CA ASP A 53 -2.37 -17.81 3.74
C ASP A 53 -3.06 -16.51 4.14
N GLU A 54 -2.76 -15.43 3.42
CA GLU A 54 -3.31 -14.11 3.69
C GLU A 54 -3.73 -13.40 2.40
N LEU A 55 -4.97 -12.90 2.36
CA LEU A 55 -5.44 -11.96 1.35
C LEU A 55 -5.28 -10.54 1.91
N GLY A 56 -4.69 -9.63 1.15
CA GLY A 56 -4.61 -8.22 1.49
C GLY A 56 -5.22 -7.33 0.42
N ILE A 57 -5.83 -6.23 0.85
CA ILE A 57 -6.24 -5.12 0.00
C ILE A 57 -5.78 -3.80 0.61
N GLY A 58 -5.38 -2.86 -0.23
CA GLY A 58 -4.91 -1.55 0.19
C GLY A 58 -5.28 -0.47 -0.80
N ILE A 59 -5.49 0.73 -0.29
CA ILE A 59 -5.55 1.95 -1.08
C ILE A 59 -4.62 2.98 -0.47
N ALA A 60 -4.05 3.82 -1.30
CA ALA A 60 -3.25 4.96 -0.87
C ALA A 60 -3.48 6.16 -1.77
N GLY A 61 -3.18 7.34 -1.23
CA GLY A 61 -3.05 8.54 -2.05
C GLY A 61 -1.86 9.35 -1.59
N VAL A 62 -1.17 9.91 -2.57
CA VAL A 62 -0.03 10.78 -2.37
C VAL A 62 -0.24 12.04 -3.20
N LYS A 63 -0.09 13.20 -2.56
CA LYS A 63 -0.02 14.47 -3.28
C LYS A 63 1.34 15.05 -3.04
N GLY A 64 1.96 15.46 -4.12
CA GLY A 64 3.21 16.18 -4.11
C GLY A 64 3.20 17.30 -5.12
N HIS A 65 4.37 17.88 -5.32
CA HIS A 65 4.66 18.91 -6.32
C HIS A 65 5.90 18.49 -7.12
N ILE A 66 5.91 17.22 -7.55
CA ILE A 66 7.03 16.54 -8.20
C ILE A 66 7.32 17.14 -9.58
N GLU A 67 6.31 17.68 -10.26
CA GLU A 67 6.44 18.42 -11.51
C GLU A 67 5.90 19.86 -11.37
N PRO A 68 6.54 20.85 -12.00
CA PRO A 68 5.98 22.19 -12.09
C PRO A 68 4.60 22.12 -12.75
N ASP A 69 3.61 22.74 -12.10
CA ASP A 69 2.19 22.80 -12.50
C ASP A 69 1.36 21.53 -12.26
N ASN A 70 1.88 20.53 -11.53
CA ASN A 70 1.08 19.37 -11.11
C ASN A 70 0.87 19.31 -9.60
N ASP A 71 -0.38 19.50 -9.18
CA ASP A 71 -0.78 19.44 -7.78
C ASP A 71 -1.89 18.39 -7.54
N GLY A 72 -2.12 17.47 -8.47
CA GLY A 72 -3.10 16.40 -8.29
C GLY A 72 -2.62 15.33 -7.31
N THR A 73 -3.55 14.46 -6.93
CA THR A 73 -3.27 13.29 -6.09
C THR A 73 -3.08 12.07 -6.97
N GLU A 74 -1.95 11.38 -6.80
CA GLU A 74 -1.74 10.03 -7.32
C GLU A 74 -2.41 9.04 -6.36
N PHE A 75 -3.21 8.12 -6.89
CA PHE A 75 -3.91 7.11 -6.12
C PHE A 75 -3.38 5.72 -6.46
N HIS A 76 -3.25 4.88 -5.44
CA HIS A 76 -2.85 3.48 -5.57
C HIS A 76 -3.96 2.59 -5.03
N ALA A 77 -4.19 1.48 -5.71
CA ALA A 77 -4.94 0.34 -5.19
C ALA A 77 -4.09 -0.92 -5.32
N GLU A 78 -4.08 -1.75 -4.29
CA GLU A 78 -3.33 -3.00 -4.24
C GLU A 78 -4.25 -4.15 -3.81
N VAL A 79 -4.04 -5.33 -4.41
CA VAL A 79 -4.55 -6.60 -3.91
C VAL A 79 -3.46 -7.66 -4.04
N TYR A 80 -3.22 -8.40 -2.95
CA TYR A 80 -2.24 -9.48 -2.93
C TYR A 80 -2.80 -10.73 -2.26
N TYR A 81 -2.25 -11.89 -2.62
CA TYR A 81 -2.52 -13.14 -1.91
C TYR A 81 -1.22 -13.84 -1.55
N ARG A 82 -0.88 -13.86 -0.26
CA ARG A 82 0.30 -14.55 0.27
C ARG A 82 -0.01 -16.03 0.43
N ILE A 83 0.76 -16.85 -0.27
CA ILE A 83 0.72 -18.32 -0.24
C ILE A 83 1.88 -18.80 0.64
N ALA A 84 1.57 -19.26 1.84
CA ALA A 84 2.55 -19.90 2.70
C ALA A 84 2.87 -21.30 2.16
N LEU A 85 4.08 -21.50 1.64
CA LEU A 85 4.51 -22.82 1.15
C LEU A 85 4.99 -23.70 2.30
N ASN A 86 5.71 -23.10 3.25
CA ASN A 86 6.14 -23.70 4.51
C ASN A 86 6.59 -22.58 5.47
N GLU A 87 7.12 -22.94 6.65
CA GLU A 87 7.57 -22.01 7.69
C GLU A 87 8.70 -21.06 7.25
N HIS A 88 9.42 -21.39 6.17
CA HIS A 88 10.59 -20.64 5.70
C HIS A 88 10.33 -19.90 4.40
N VAL A 89 9.26 -20.22 3.66
CA VAL A 89 9.03 -19.72 2.30
C VAL A 89 7.57 -19.36 2.06
N ALA A 90 7.34 -18.15 1.56
CA ALA A 90 6.06 -17.73 1.01
C ALA A 90 6.20 -17.05 -0.35
N LEU A 91 5.16 -17.20 -1.18
CA LEU A 91 5.02 -16.53 -2.47
C LEU A 91 3.78 -15.64 -2.45
N THR A 92 3.91 -14.42 -2.95
CA THR A 92 2.79 -13.47 -2.95
C THR A 92 2.65 -12.86 -4.35
N PRO A 93 1.73 -13.37 -5.19
CA PRO A 93 1.19 -12.58 -6.29
C PRO A 93 0.53 -11.31 -5.77
N ASP A 94 0.81 -10.22 -6.46
CA ASP A 94 0.38 -8.87 -6.15
C ASP A 94 -0.01 -8.13 -7.43
N LEU A 95 -1.10 -7.36 -7.35
CA LEU A 95 -1.60 -6.51 -8.44
C LEU A 95 -1.77 -5.09 -7.91
N GLN A 96 -1.21 -4.13 -8.63
CA GLN A 96 -1.29 -2.72 -8.32
C GLN A 96 -1.91 -1.94 -9.48
N TRP A 97 -2.76 -0.97 -9.15
CA TRP A 97 -3.34 -0.02 -10.08
C TRP A 97 -3.07 1.40 -9.59
N VAL A 98 -2.40 2.19 -10.42
CA VAL A 98 -2.01 3.57 -10.13
C VAL A 98 -2.78 4.51 -11.05
N VAL A 99 -3.50 5.46 -10.46
CA VAL A 99 -4.30 6.47 -11.15
C VAL A 99 -3.67 7.84 -10.92
N ASN A 100 -3.62 8.65 -11.98
CA ASN A 100 -2.94 9.94 -12.00
C ASN A 100 -1.47 9.85 -11.58
N PRO A 101 -0.64 9.04 -12.24
CA PRO A 101 0.76 8.92 -11.85
C PRO A 101 1.46 10.29 -11.91
N LEU A 102 2.34 10.54 -10.94
CA LEU A 102 2.98 11.82 -10.64
C LEU A 102 2.01 12.94 -10.24
N GLY A 103 0.77 12.59 -9.86
CA GLY A 103 -0.29 13.55 -9.57
C GLY A 103 -0.93 14.15 -10.82
N ASN A 104 -0.59 13.66 -12.02
CA ASN A 104 -1.09 14.21 -13.28
C ASN A 104 -2.37 13.52 -13.77
N GLY A 105 -3.48 14.26 -13.85
CA GLY A 105 -4.75 13.74 -14.37
C GLY A 105 -4.76 13.44 -15.88
N ASP A 106 -3.81 13.97 -16.64
CA ASP A 106 -3.66 13.70 -18.07
C ASP A 106 -2.84 12.42 -18.35
N ASN A 107 -2.18 11.86 -17.33
CA ASN A 107 -1.44 10.63 -17.48
C ASN A 107 -2.37 9.41 -17.48
N ASP A 108 -2.08 8.45 -18.36
CA ASP A 108 -2.76 7.16 -18.37
C ASP A 108 -2.49 6.39 -17.07
N ALA A 109 -3.51 5.67 -16.60
CA ALA A 109 -3.39 4.82 -15.44
C ALA A 109 -2.41 3.64 -15.70
N VAL A 110 -1.63 3.28 -14.68
CA VAL A 110 -0.64 2.21 -14.76
C VAL A 110 -1.17 0.98 -14.02
N PHE A 111 -1.10 -0.18 -14.67
CA PHE A 111 -1.36 -1.47 -14.04
C PHE A 111 -0.05 -2.27 -13.97
N ALA A 112 0.24 -2.83 -12.79
CA ALA A 112 1.44 -3.62 -12.55
C ALA A 112 1.09 -4.93 -11.84
N GLY A 113 1.82 -5.99 -12.18
CA GLY A 113 1.77 -7.27 -11.49
C GLY A 113 3.15 -7.66 -10.99
N MET A 114 3.21 -8.21 -9.78
CA MET A 114 4.46 -8.61 -9.12
C MET A 114 4.31 -9.98 -8.46
N ILE A 115 5.41 -10.71 -8.36
CA ILE A 115 5.55 -11.84 -7.43
C ILE A 115 6.59 -11.46 -6.38
N ARG A 116 6.20 -11.45 -5.10
CA ARG A 116 7.11 -11.31 -3.96
C ARG A 116 7.45 -12.68 -3.40
N VAL A 117 8.72 -12.88 -3.04
CA VAL A 117 9.21 -14.07 -2.35
C VAL A 117 9.68 -13.65 -0.96
N GLU A 118 9.21 -14.33 0.07
CA GLU A 118 9.61 -14.12 1.46
C GLU A 118 10.38 -15.34 1.97
N LEU A 119 11.54 -15.11 2.59
CA LEU A 119 12.38 -16.14 3.18
C LEU A 119 12.61 -15.84 4.67
N SER A 120 12.48 -16.85 5.52
CA SER A 120 12.74 -16.78 6.98
C SER A 120 13.69 -17.90 7.40
N PHE A 121 14.62 -17.62 8.32
CA PHE A 121 15.71 -18.53 8.75
C PHE A 121 15.88 -18.52 10.27
#